data_AF-A0A9P6TW35-F1
#
_entry.id   AF-A0A9P6TW35-F1
#
_cell.length_a   1.000
_cell.length_b   1.000
_cell.length_c   1.000
_cell.angle_alpha   90.00
_cell.angle_beta   90.00
_cell.angle_gamma   90.00
#
_symmetry.space_group_name_H-M   'P 1'
#
loop_
_entity.id
_entity.type
_entity.pdbx_description
1 polymer ?
#
loop_
_entity_poly.entity_id
_entity_poly.type
_entity_poly.pdbx_seq_one_letter_code
_entity_poly.pdbx_strand_id
1 'polypeptide(L)' 'METIIVKLLSTAGTGFFYTTRRPRTSAKLSFMKFDPRVNQTVLFNEAKINRPN' A
#
# COMPACT_ATOMS: atom_id res chain seq x y z
N MET A 1 3.42 -5.13 -20.58
CA MET A 1 2.35 -5.00 -19.56
C MET A 1 2.63 -3.73 -18.76
N GLU A 2 1.70 -2.79 -18.76
CA GLU A 2 1.88 -1.53 -18.01
C GLU A 2 1.84 -1.82 -16.50
N THR A 3 2.90 -1.41 -15.79
CA THR A 3 2.97 -1.52 -14.33
C THR A 3 2.80 -0.15 -13.71
N ILE A 4 2.01 -0.08 -12.65
CA ILE A 4 1.79 1.13 -11.88
C ILE A 4 2.44 0.99 -10.50
N ILE A 5 2.94 2.10 -9.98
CA ILE A 5 3.44 2.18 -8.61
C ILE A 5 2.28 2.57 -7.70
N VAL A 6 2.07 1.80 -6.66
CA VAL A 6 1.00 2.01 -5.68
C VAL A 6 1.58 2.03 -4.27
N LYS A 7 0.86 2.68 -3.34
CA LYS A 7 1.17 2.63 -1.91
C LYS A 7 0.29 1.58 -1.25
N LEU A 8 0.85 0.81 -0.34
CA LEU A 8 0.12 -0.05 0.58
C LEU A 8 0.03 0.72 1.89
N LEU A 9 -1.15 1.20 2.23
CA LEU A 9 -1.42 2.06 3.39
C LEU A 9 -1.88 1.18 4.56
N SER A 10 -1.26 1.37 5.73
CA SER A 10 -1.63 0.67 6.96
C SER A 10 -3.07 1.00 7.36
N THR A 11 -3.89 -0.03 7.60
CA THR A 11 -5.26 0.15 8.08
C THR A 11 -5.32 0.60 9.54
N ALA A 12 -4.19 0.59 10.26
CA ALA A 12 -4.11 1.09 11.63
C ALA A 12 -4.12 2.63 11.73
N GLY A 13 -4.17 3.35 10.61
CA GLY A 13 -4.30 4.83 10.60
C GLY A 13 -3.02 5.58 10.99
N THR A 14 -1.89 4.89 11.05
CA THR A 14 -0.59 5.45 11.48
C THR A 14 0.08 6.33 10.42
N GLY A 15 -0.42 6.30 9.19
CA GLY A 15 0.19 6.93 8.02
C GLY A 15 1.41 6.18 7.46
N PHE A 16 1.81 5.05 8.07
CA PHE A 16 2.88 4.21 7.52
C PHE A 16 2.41 3.50 6.24
N PHE A 17 3.30 3.44 5.25
CA PHE A 17 3.01 2.79 3.97
C PHE A 17 4.23 2.11 3.36
N TYR A 18 3.99 1.06 2.60
CA TYR A 18 4.97 0.47 1.69
C TYR A 18 4.72 0.93 0.26
N THR A 19 5.76 0.92 -0.57
CA THR A 19 5.61 1.16 -2.01
C THR A 19 5.78 -0.15 -2.75
N THR A 20 4.86 -0.46 -3.67
CA THR A 20 4.93 -1.66 -4.50
C THR A 20 4.56 -1.34 -5.95
N ARG A 21 4.88 -2.27 -6.85
CA ARG A 21 4.53 -2.21 -8.26
C ARG A 21 3.56 -3.33 -8.57
N ARG A 22 2.52 -3.03 -9.34
CA ARG A 22 1.58 -4.05 -9.84
C ARG A 22 1.22 -3.81 -11.29
N PRO A 23 0.79 -4.85 -12.03
CA PRO A 23 0.16 -4.66 -13.34
C PRO A 23 -1.11 -3.80 -13.21
N ARG A 24 -1.34 -2.88 -14.15
CA ARG A 24 -2.53 -2.02 -14.13
C ARG A 24 -3.84 -2.84 -14.20
N THR A 25 -3.81 -3.96 -14.92
CA THR A 25 -4.95 -4.86 -15.14
C THR A 25 -5.28 -5.77 -13.94
N SER A 26 -4.39 -5.89 -12.95
CA SER A 26 -4.66 -6.74 -11.79
C SER A 26 -5.65 -6.09 -10.81
N ALA A 27 -6.25 -6.91 -9.94
CA ALA A 27 -7.03 -6.44 -8.82
C ALA A 27 -6.18 -5.62 -7.82
N LYS A 28 -6.86 -4.87 -6.95
CA LYS A 28 -6.22 -4.13 -5.86
C LYS A 28 -5.54 -5.09 -4.90
N LEU A 29 -4.38 -4.68 -4.40
CA LEU A 29 -3.60 -5.48 -3.46
C LEU A 29 -4.04 -5.24 -2.01
N SER A 30 -4.00 -6.31 -1.20
CA SER A 30 -4.24 -6.27 0.24
C SER A 30 -3.36 -7.32 0.92
N PHE A 31 -2.55 -6.90 1.90
CA PHE A 31 -1.57 -7.77 2.55
C PHE A 31 -1.50 -7.53 4.06
N MET A 32 -1.33 -8.60 4.83
CA MET A 32 -0.94 -8.49 6.24
C MET A 32 0.57 -8.23 6.32
N LYS A 33 0.97 -7.09 6.90
CA LYS A 33 2.37 -6.71 7.10
C LYS A 33 2.57 -6.06 8.47
N PHE A 34 3.80 -6.05 8.94
CA PHE A 34 4.17 -5.37 10.17
C PHE A 34 4.12 -3.84 9.99
N ASP A 35 3.41 -3.16 10.88
CA ASP A 35 3.47 -1.71 11.01
C ASP A 35 4.31 -1.35 12.25
N PRO A 36 5.51 -0.77 12.06
CA PRO A 36 6.42 -0.42 13.17
C PRO A 36 5.90 0.72 14.04
N ARG A 37 4.84 1.45 13.62
CA ARG A 37 4.26 2.51 14.45
C ARG A 37 3.32 1.97 15.52
N VAL A 38 2.72 0.80 15.28
CA VAL A 38 1.85 0.10 16.25
C VAL A 38 2.48 -1.19 16.79
N ASN A 39 3.68 -1.54 16.29
CA ASN A 39 4.41 -2.76 16.62
C ASN A 39 3.59 -4.05 16.45
N GLN A 40 2.73 -4.09 15.43
CA GLN A 40 1.83 -5.21 15.17
C GLN A 40 1.70 -5.51 13.68
N THR A 41 1.32 -6.73 13.34
CA THR A 41 0.95 -7.10 11.98
C THR A 41 -0.48 -6.69 11.71
N VAL A 42 -0.66 -5.79 10.74
CA VAL A 42 -1.96 -5.22 10.37
C VAL A 42 -2.20 -5.38 8.87
N LEU A 43 -3.45 -5.18 8.46
CA LEU A 43 -3.80 -5.18 7.05
C LEU A 43 -3.28 -3.90 6.39
N PHE A 44 -2.78 -4.03 5.18
CA PHE A 44 -2.38 -2.92 4.34
C PHE A 44 -3.18 -2.94 3.04
N ASN A 45 -3.81 -1.83 2.70
CA ASN A 45 -4.65 -1.69 1.51
C ASN A 45 -3.99 -0.82 0.45
N GLU A 46 -4.21 -1.15 -0.82
CA GLU A 46 -3.73 -0.34 -1.94
C GLU A 46 -4.37 1.05 -1.97
N ALA A 47 -3.52 2.07 -2.04
CA ALA A 47 -3.84 3.45 -2.28
C ALA A 47 -3.05 4.00 -3.48
N LYS A 48 -3.68 4.93 -4.20
CA LYS A 48 -3.05 5.60 -5.35
C LYS A 48 -1.95 6.54 -4.87
N ILE A 49 -0.86 6.61 -5.64
CA ILE A 49 0.15 7.65 -5.48
C ILE A 49 -0.28 8.84 -6.33
N ASN A 50 -0.85 9.87 -5.69
CA ASN A 50 -0.96 11.17 -6.34
C ASN A 50 0.41 11.84 -6.29
N ARG A 51 0.95 12.25 -7.45
CA ARG A 51 2.00 13.26 -7.47
C ARG A 51 1.29 14.62 -7.42
N PRO A 52 1.55 15.48 -6.42
CA PRO A 52 1.15 16.88 -6.53
C PRO A 52 1.91 17.50 -7.72
N ASN A 53 1.21 18.33 -8.51
CA ASN A 53 1.79 19.11 -9.61
C ASN A 53 2.76 20.17 -9.09
#